data_AF-A0A375C8Q2-F1
#
_entry.id   AF-A0A375C8Q2-F1
#
_cell.length_a   1.000
_cell.length_b   1.000
_cell.length_c   1.000
_cell.angle_alpha   90.00
_cell.angle_beta   90.00
_cell.angle_gamma   90.00
#
_symmetry.space_group_name_H-M   'P 1'
#
loop_
_entity.id
_entity.type
_entity.pdbx_description
1 polymer ?
#
loop_
_entity_poly.entity_id
_entity_poly.type
_entity_poly.pdbx_seq_one_letter_code
_entity_poly.pdbx_strand_id
1 'polypeptide(L)'
;MSGVIDARSARTRARGFSLVELMVGMTLGLVASAAAGAAFLNAHAAYLAATDRVLIEERGQRALAILSTLLRQSGWPGEPASGMAATALPAVSGADNCGQPAMAAVPACARAGVGQSDALLVRFSGSGLPAAPAQPDDTMTDCSGYAVAAMATGAPATAPTAGYVAENLLYVAAGADGVPQLLCRYPARRNGLIDGSGWTSGALVRGVESLQLRYGLDLDQDGRPDRFETASAIAAPGDAAWQRVVAVQIALAVRGDRPGSATPVRGSATDTLSLPGTAAADLPPATPAQAGTARRVFAATVRLRNAPRCEETLC
;
A
#
# COMPACT_ATOMS: atom_id res chain seq x y z
N MET A 1 10.08 65.39 -71.61
CA MET A 1 10.46 63.98 -71.91
C MET A 1 9.58 63.08 -71.06
N SER A 2 8.57 62.47 -71.68
CA SER A 2 7.59 61.59 -71.05
C SER A 2 8.17 60.19 -70.84
N GLY A 3 8.08 59.67 -69.62
CA GLY A 3 8.28 58.25 -69.33
C GLY A 3 6.98 57.65 -68.83
N VAL A 4 6.24 56.98 -69.71
CA VAL A 4 5.04 56.20 -69.34
C VAL A 4 5.52 54.85 -68.82
N ILE A 5 5.26 54.55 -67.55
CA ILE A 5 5.48 53.21 -66.97
C ILE A 5 4.27 52.36 -67.36
N ASP A 6 4.47 51.45 -68.31
CA ASP A 6 3.47 50.52 -68.81
C ASP A 6 3.28 49.37 -67.80
N ALA A 7 2.36 49.53 -66.85
CA ALA A 7 1.98 48.48 -65.90
C ALA A 7 1.10 47.43 -66.59
N ARG A 8 1.74 46.47 -67.27
CA ARG A 8 1.04 45.28 -67.81
C ARG A 8 0.61 44.36 -66.67
N SER A 9 -0.63 44.53 -66.22
CA SER A 9 -1.33 43.54 -65.39
C SER A 9 -1.52 42.26 -66.20
N ALA A 10 -0.66 41.27 -65.99
CA ALA A 10 -0.86 39.92 -66.50
C ALA A 10 -2.05 39.30 -65.76
N ARG A 11 -3.23 39.27 -66.42
CA ARG A 11 -4.37 38.46 -65.95
C ARG A 11 -3.98 36.99 -66.05
N THR A 12 -3.55 36.41 -64.93
CA THR A 12 -3.47 34.97 -64.75
C THR A 12 -4.86 34.38 -65.00
N ARG A 13 -5.03 33.65 -66.11
CA ARG A 13 -6.23 32.84 -66.36
C ARG A 13 -6.34 31.84 -65.21
N ALA A 14 -7.35 31.98 -64.37
CA ALA A 14 -7.71 30.96 -63.40
C ALA A 14 -8.08 29.68 -64.18
N ARG A 15 -7.21 28.68 -64.12
CA ARG A 15 -7.53 27.33 -64.60
C ARG A 15 -8.52 26.74 -63.58
N GLY A 16 -9.74 26.45 -64.02
CA GLY A 16 -10.72 25.74 -63.19
C GLY A 16 -10.25 24.30 -62.95
N PHE A 17 -10.47 23.79 -61.73
CA PHE A 17 -10.17 22.41 -61.37
C PHE A 17 -11.16 21.46 -62.02
N SER A 18 -10.71 20.27 -62.43
CA SER A 18 -11.63 19.24 -62.90
C SER A 18 -12.37 18.61 -61.71
N LEU A 19 -13.59 18.12 -61.93
CA LEU A 19 -14.39 17.45 -60.90
C LEU A 19 -13.64 16.23 -60.32
N VAL A 20 -12.86 15.53 -61.15
CA VAL A 20 -11.99 14.42 -60.75
C VAL A 20 -10.87 14.89 -59.83
N GLU A 21 -10.26 16.05 -60.11
CA GLU A 21 -9.17 16.61 -59.30
C GLU A 21 -9.66 17.03 -57.91
N LEU A 22 -10.88 17.57 -57.81
CA LEU A 22 -11.54 17.82 -56.52
C LEU A 22 -11.87 16.53 -55.77
N MET A 23 -12.36 15.49 -56.44
CA MET A 23 -12.64 14.19 -55.81
C MET A 23 -11.37 13.52 -55.28
N VAL A 24 -10.28 13.58 -56.05
CA VAL A 24 -8.97 13.05 -55.62
C VAL A 24 -8.41 13.86 -54.45
N GLY A 25 -8.48 15.20 -54.50
CA GLY A 25 -8.04 16.06 -53.41
C GLY A 25 -8.79 15.80 -52.10
N MET A 26 -10.11 15.64 -52.17
CA MET A 26 -10.95 15.34 -50.99
C MET A 26 -10.67 13.96 -50.42
N THR A 27 -10.50 12.93 -51.27
CA THR A 27 -10.21 11.57 -50.80
C THR A 27 -8.84 11.49 -50.12
N LEU A 28 -7.81 12.12 -50.70
CA LEU A 28 -6.48 12.20 -50.09
C LEU A 28 -6.50 12.98 -48.77
N GLY A 29 -7.24 14.10 -48.71
CA GLY A 29 -7.41 14.89 -47.49
C GLY A 29 -8.09 14.11 -46.36
N LEU A 30 -9.12 13.33 -46.69
CA LEU A 30 -9.81 12.44 -45.74
C LEU A 30 -8.88 11.35 -45.21
N VAL A 31 -8.14 10.68 -46.10
CA VAL A 31 -7.20 9.61 -45.70
C VAL A 31 -6.09 10.17 -44.80
N ALA A 32 -5.53 11.33 -45.14
CA ALA A 32 -4.50 11.97 -44.32
C ALA A 32 -5.03 12.36 -42.93
N SER A 33 -6.24 12.93 -42.88
CA SER A 33 -6.89 13.31 -41.62
C SER A 33 -7.23 12.09 -40.75
N ALA A 34 -7.70 11.01 -41.36
CA ALA A 34 -7.97 9.75 -40.66
C ALA A 34 -6.70 9.12 -40.08
N ALA A 35 -5.60 9.13 -40.84
CA ALA A 35 -4.31 8.64 -40.37
C ALA A 35 -3.77 9.47 -39.18
N ALA A 36 -3.84 10.80 -39.29
CA ALA A 36 -3.44 11.69 -38.20
C ALA A 36 -4.31 11.50 -36.94
N GLY A 37 -5.62 11.36 -37.11
CA GLY A 37 -6.55 11.08 -36.02
C GLY A 37 -6.24 9.74 -35.33
N ALA A 38 -6.01 8.68 -36.09
CA ALA A 38 -5.64 7.38 -35.55
C ALA A 38 -4.31 7.43 -34.78
N ALA A 39 -3.30 8.10 -35.33
CA ALA A 39 -2.01 8.28 -34.67
C ALA A 39 -2.16 9.05 -33.34
N PHE A 40 -2.95 10.13 -33.33
CA PHE A 40 -3.24 10.90 -32.13
C PHE A 40 -3.95 10.08 -31.05
N LEU A 41 -4.99 9.31 -31.42
CA LEU A 41 -5.72 8.46 -30.47
C LEU A 41 -4.82 7.39 -29.85
N ASN A 42 -3.94 6.77 -30.65
CA ASN A 42 -2.95 5.80 -30.17
C ASN A 42 -1.94 6.45 -29.23
N ALA A 43 -1.39 7.61 -29.59
CA ALA A 43 -0.45 8.35 -28.75
C ALA A 43 -1.09 8.75 -27.41
N HIS A 44 -2.34 9.21 -27.43
CA HIS A 44 -3.10 9.58 -26.23
C HIS A 44 -3.39 8.36 -25.34
N ALA A 45 -3.82 7.24 -25.93
CA ALA A 45 -4.04 6.00 -25.18
C ALA A 45 -2.74 5.48 -24.54
N ALA A 46 -1.62 5.54 -25.26
CA ALA A 46 -0.30 5.17 -24.75
C ALA A 46 0.16 6.08 -23.60
N TYR A 47 -0.04 7.41 -23.74
CA TYR A 47 0.26 8.37 -22.69
C TYR A 47 -0.52 8.06 -21.41
N LEU A 48 -1.83 7.82 -21.51
CA LEU A 48 -2.66 7.53 -20.34
C LEU A 48 -2.34 6.18 -19.69
N ALA A 49 -1.94 5.17 -20.48
CA ALA A 49 -1.43 3.91 -19.95
C ALA A 49 -0.08 4.09 -19.23
N ALA A 50 0.80 4.95 -19.75
CA ALA A 50 2.07 5.28 -19.11
C ALA A 50 1.86 6.01 -17.77
N THR A 51 0.94 7.00 -17.71
CA THR A 51 0.62 7.70 -16.46
C THR A 51 0.02 6.77 -15.42
N ASP A 52 -0.85 5.84 -15.82
CA ASP A 52 -1.47 4.85 -14.91
C ASP A 52 -0.41 3.93 -14.29
N ARG A 53 0.61 3.51 -15.07
CA ARG A 53 1.74 2.71 -14.56
C ARG A 53 2.60 3.46 -13.54
N VAL A 54 2.84 4.75 -13.75
CA VAL A 54 3.57 5.59 -12.80
C VAL A 54 2.81 5.67 -11.48
N LEU A 55 1.49 5.89 -11.52
CA LEU A 55 0.65 5.94 -10.33
C LEU A 55 0.65 4.61 -9.57
N ILE A 56 0.60 3.47 -10.28
CA ILE A 56 0.69 2.14 -9.67
C ILE A 56 2.04 1.97 -8.94
N GLU A 57 3.14 2.36 -9.58
CA GLU A 57 4.48 2.29 -8.97
C GLU A 57 4.58 3.17 -7.72
N GLU A 58 4.15 4.44 -7.81
CA GLU A 58 4.17 5.37 -6.67
C GLU A 58 3.33 4.84 -5.49
N ARG A 59 2.11 4.37 -5.76
CA ARG A 59 1.20 3.81 -4.75
C ARG A 59 1.79 2.55 -4.11
N GLY A 60 2.33 1.64 -4.92
CA GLY A 60 2.95 0.41 -4.44
C GLY A 60 4.16 0.65 -3.55
N GLN A 61 5.08 1.52 -3.99
CA GLN A 61 6.26 1.90 -3.20
C GLN A 61 5.86 2.62 -1.90
N ARG A 62 4.86 3.52 -1.95
CA ARG A 62 4.34 4.19 -0.75
C ARG A 62 3.74 3.21 0.25
N ALA A 63 2.93 2.25 -0.21
CA ALA A 63 2.34 1.23 0.66
C ALA A 63 3.40 0.36 1.33
N LEU A 64 4.39 -0.13 0.57
CA LEU A 64 5.51 -0.89 1.12
C LEU A 64 6.33 -0.06 2.11
N ALA A 65 6.60 1.21 1.82
CA ALA A 65 7.37 2.08 2.70
C ALA A 65 6.67 2.30 4.04
N ILE A 66 5.36 2.53 4.05
CA ILE A 66 4.56 2.68 5.28
C ILE A 66 4.59 1.39 6.09
N LEU A 67 4.20 0.26 5.48
CA LEU A 67 4.16 -1.04 6.16
C LEU A 67 5.53 -1.41 6.73
N SER A 68 6.60 -1.23 5.94
CA SER A 68 7.96 -1.56 6.37
C SER A 68 8.47 -0.66 7.49
N THR A 69 8.06 0.61 7.51
CA THR A 69 8.44 1.54 8.59
C THR A 69 7.76 1.16 9.89
N LEU A 70 6.46 0.91 9.88
CA LEU A 70 5.72 0.46 11.06
C LEU A 70 6.26 -0.86 11.59
N LEU A 71 6.49 -1.85 10.72
CA LEU A 71 7.08 -3.15 11.10
C LEU A 71 8.49 -3.02 11.68
N ARG A 72 9.29 -2.03 11.26
CA ARG A 72 10.59 -1.77 11.89
C ARG A 72 10.48 -1.13 13.27
N GLN A 73 9.39 -0.40 13.54
CA GLN A 73 9.10 0.19 14.85
C GLN A 73 8.47 -0.83 15.82
N SER A 74 7.87 -1.91 15.29
CA SER A 74 7.18 -2.92 16.09
C SER A 74 8.01 -3.38 17.28
N GLY A 75 7.36 -3.52 18.44
CA GLY A 75 7.99 -4.00 19.65
C GLY A 75 8.85 -2.96 20.38
N TRP A 76 8.96 -1.73 19.88
CA TRP A 76 9.68 -0.69 20.61
C TRP A 76 8.97 -0.43 21.96
N PRO A 77 9.65 -0.60 23.11
CA PRO A 77 9.00 -0.54 24.41
C PRO A 77 8.66 0.90 24.85
N GLY A 78 9.40 1.88 24.32
CA GLY A 78 9.25 3.30 24.60
C GLY A 78 10.55 3.91 25.17
N GLU A 79 10.68 5.25 25.13
CA GLU A 79 11.78 5.98 25.78
C GLU A 79 11.26 7.26 26.48
N PRO A 80 11.47 7.48 27.79
CA PRO A 80 12.19 6.62 28.72
C PRO A 80 11.54 5.25 28.84
N ALA A 81 12.36 4.19 28.83
CA ALA A 81 11.87 2.82 28.88
C ALA A 81 11.03 2.56 30.13
N SER A 82 9.73 2.33 29.95
CA SER A 82 8.91 1.64 30.92
C SER A 82 9.06 0.15 30.66
N GLY A 83 9.52 -0.62 31.65
CA GLY A 83 9.66 -2.07 31.51
C GLY A 83 8.36 -2.67 30.95
N MET A 84 8.49 -3.59 29.99
CA MET A 84 7.32 -4.25 29.40
C MET A 84 6.90 -5.43 30.28
N ALA A 85 5.61 -5.57 30.57
CA ALA A 85 5.13 -6.68 31.40
C ALA A 85 5.42 -8.03 30.71
N ALA A 86 5.69 -9.08 31.47
CA ALA A 86 5.84 -10.44 30.92
C ALA A 86 4.57 -10.93 30.18
N THR A 87 3.41 -10.35 30.50
CA THR A 87 2.12 -10.61 29.85
C THR A 87 1.85 -9.67 28.66
N ALA A 88 2.86 -8.94 28.17
CA ALA A 88 2.66 -7.99 27.09
C ALA A 88 2.18 -8.71 25.82
N LEU A 89 1.28 -8.04 25.09
CA LEU A 89 0.80 -8.51 23.79
C LEU A 89 1.96 -8.62 22.79
N PRO A 90 1.87 -9.51 21.79
CA PRO A 90 2.90 -9.64 20.78
C PRO A 90 3.07 -8.33 19.99
N ALA A 91 4.33 -8.03 19.64
CA ALA A 91 4.70 -6.83 18.87
C ALA A 91 3.97 -6.75 17.52
N VAL A 92 3.68 -7.91 16.91
CA VAL A 92 2.86 -8.02 15.72
C VAL A 92 1.84 -9.16 15.88
N SER A 93 0.66 -8.97 15.33
CA SER A 93 -0.30 -10.03 15.10
C SER A 93 -1.09 -9.77 13.82
N GLY A 94 -1.91 -10.71 13.38
CA GLY A 94 -2.72 -10.52 12.19
C GLY A 94 -3.79 -11.56 12.01
N ALA A 95 -4.51 -11.45 10.91
CA ALA A 95 -5.57 -12.38 10.55
C ALA A 95 -5.68 -12.48 9.03
N ASP A 96 -5.86 -13.69 8.53
CA ASP A 96 -5.96 -13.96 7.09
C ASP A 96 -7.37 -13.60 6.58
N ASN A 97 -7.47 -13.13 5.33
CA ASN A 97 -8.76 -12.82 4.68
C ASN A 97 -9.71 -11.97 5.56
N CYS A 98 -9.18 -10.89 6.11
CA CYS A 98 -9.79 -10.14 7.20
C CYS A 98 -10.42 -8.82 6.75
N GLY A 99 -11.76 -8.77 6.76
CA GLY A 99 -12.56 -7.57 6.48
C GLY A 99 -13.19 -6.99 7.75
N GLN A 100 -13.16 -5.66 7.87
CA GLN A 100 -13.64 -4.92 9.04
C GLN A 100 -13.05 -5.46 10.36
N PRO A 101 -11.72 -5.45 10.51
CA PRO A 101 -11.08 -5.97 11.71
C PRO A 101 -11.36 -5.12 12.94
N ALA A 102 -11.57 -5.78 14.08
CA ALA A 102 -11.63 -5.17 15.40
C ALA A 102 -10.26 -5.20 16.11
N MET A 103 -10.03 -4.24 17.01
CA MET A 103 -8.84 -4.23 17.86
C MET A 103 -8.97 -5.29 18.95
N ALA A 104 -7.98 -6.16 19.03
CA ALA A 104 -7.83 -7.23 20.01
C ALA A 104 -6.37 -7.73 19.98
N ALA A 105 -5.99 -8.63 20.90
CA ALA A 105 -4.66 -9.26 20.92
C ALA A 105 -4.26 -9.81 19.54
N VAL A 106 -5.18 -10.54 18.92
CA VAL A 106 -5.17 -10.90 17.50
C VAL A 106 -6.42 -10.29 16.85
N PRO A 107 -6.31 -9.59 15.70
CA PRO A 107 -7.46 -8.95 15.07
C PRO A 107 -8.62 -9.92 14.80
N ALA A 108 -9.82 -9.56 15.22
CA ALA A 108 -11.04 -10.32 14.92
C ALA A 108 -11.73 -9.76 13.68
N CYS A 109 -12.04 -10.61 12.71
CA CYS A 109 -12.60 -10.22 11.42
C CYS A 109 -14.12 -10.38 11.40
N ALA A 110 -14.86 -9.32 11.07
CA ALA A 110 -16.31 -9.40 10.97
C ALA A 110 -16.80 -10.06 9.66
N ARG A 111 -15.95 -10.06 8.62
CA ARG A 111 -16.23 -10.62 7.30
C ARG A 111 -14.94 -10.93 6.54
N ALA A 112 -15.07 -11.52 5.35
CA ALA A 112 -13.96 -11.70 4.42
C ALA A 112 -13.36 -10.36 3.96
N GLY A 113 -12.05 -10.36 3.76
CA GLY A 113 -11.28 -9.21 3.27
C GLY A 113 -11.56 -8.91 1.79
N VAL A 114 -11.47 -7.64 1.41
CA VAL A 114 -11.50 -7.25 -0.01
C VAL A 114 -10.31 -7.88 -0.73
N GLY A 115 -10.54 -8.57 -1.83
CA GLY A 115 -9.48 -9.28 -2.56
C GLY A 115 -8.73 -10.29 -1.68
N GLN A 116 -9.44 -10.96 -0.76
CA GLN A 116 -8.88 -11.88 0.23
C GLN A 116 -7.79 -11.26 1.10
N SER A 117 -7.78 -9.93 1.26
CA SER A 117 -6.72 -9.24 1.99
C SER A 117 -6.67 -9.63 3.45
N ASP A 118 -5.46 -9.74 3.98
CA ASP A 118 -5.17 -9.94 5.39
C ASP A 118 -5.21 -8.62 6.16
N ALA A 119 -5.23 -8.73 7.49
CA ALA A 119 -5.05 -7.61 8.41
C ALA A 119 -3.76 -7.79 9.22
N LEU A 120 -3.03 -6.70 9.39
CA LEU A 120 -1.81 -6.62 10.18
C LEU A 120 -2.01 -5.67 11.36
N LEU A 121 -1.72 -6.13 12.57
CA LEU A 121 -1.66 -5.30 13.76
C LEU A 121 -0.21 -5.15 14.20
N VAL A 122 0.27 -3.91 14.20
CA VAL A 122 1.63 -3.56 14.61
C VAL A 122 1.59 -2.75 15.88
N ARG A 123 2.27 -3.21 16.92
CA ARG A 123 2.30 -2.55 18.22
C ARG A 123 3.67 -2.01 18.54
N PHE A 124 3.72 -0.78 19.05
CA PHE A 124 4.92 -0.15 19.56
C PHE A 124 4.55 1.05 20.45
N SER A 125 5.43 1.41 21.37
CA SER A 125 5.37 2.70 22.06
C SER A 125 6.29 3.68 21.34
N GLY A 126 6.17 4.98 21.60
CA GLY A 126 7.06 5.97 21.01
C GLY A 126 8.09 6.50 22.00
N SER A 127 8.58 7.71 21.75
CA SER A 127 9.51 8.39 22.65
C SER A 127 8.84 9.64 23.20
N GLY A 128 9.03 9.87 24.50
CA GLY A 128 8.43 10.96 25.23
C GLY A 128 9.48 11.86 25.87
N LEU A 129 9.05 13.07 26.25
CA LEU A 129 9.94 14.01 26.91
C LEU A 129 10.39 13.47 28.28
N PRO A 130 11.66 13.66 28.71
CA PRO A 130 12.16 13.10 29.96
C PRO A 130 11.34 13.50 31.21
N ALA A 131 10.83 14.74 31.24
CA ALA A 131 10.00 15.24 32.33
C ALA A 131 8.49 15.04 32.12
N ALA A 132 8.07 14.58 30.93
CA ALA A 132 6.68 14.35 30.57
C ALA A 132 6.57 13.19 29.56
N PRO A 133 6.74 11.93 29.98
CA PRO A 133 6.84 10.79 29.04
C PRO A 133 5.57 10.48 28.23
N ALA A 134 4.43 11.08 28.62
CA ALA A 134 3.19 11.02 27.85
C ALA A 134 3.13 12.07 26.73
N GLN A 135 4.01 13.07 26.74
CA GLN A 135 4.19 14.04 25.67
C GLN A 135 5.21 13.48 24.67
N PRO A 136 4.87 13.32 23.38
CA PRO A 136 5.80 12.78 22.39
C PRO A 136 6.95 13.74 22.10
N ASP A 137 8.09 13.21 21.68
CA ASP A 137 9.26 13.97 21.23
C ASP A 137 9.38 14.10 19.69
N ASP A 138 8.34 13.71 18.97
CA ASP A 138 8.21 13.72 17.50
C ASP A 138 9.18 12.81 16.73
N THR A 139 9.94 11.93 17.39
CA THR A 139 10.87 11.01 16.71
C THR A 139 10.20 9.74 16.17
N MET A 140 9.06 9.37 16.75
CA MET A 140 8.32 8.15 16.44
C MET A 140 6.87 8.49 16.11
N THR A 141 6.39 8.06 14.94
CA THR A 141 5.03 8.34 14.46
C THR A 141 4.26 7.07 14.19
N ASP A 142 2.95 7.12 14.37
CA ASP A 142 2.03 6.07 13.93
C ASP A 142 1.73 6.14 12.43
N CYS A 143 0.86 5.25 11.94
CA CYS A 143 0.52 5.17 10.51
C CYS A 143 -0.19 6.43 9.96
N SER A 144 -0.73 7.29 10.83
CA SER A 144 -1.34 8.56 10.45
C SER A 144 -0.33 9.70 10.34
N GLY A 145 0.91 9.46 10.78
CA GLY A 145 1.99 10.45 10.81
C GLY A 145 2.01 11.29 12.08
N TYR A 146 1.11 11.05 13.05
CA TYR A 146 1.16 11.73 14.34
C TYR A 146 2.17 11.06 15.26
N ALA A 147 2.86 11.87 16.05
CA ALA A 147 3.83 11.39 17.02
C ALA A 147 3.20 10.50 18.10
N VAL A 148 3.99 9.56 18.60
CA VAL A 148 3.63 8.60 19.65
C VAL A 148 4.58 8.82 20.81
N ALA A 149 4.04 8.89 22.02
CA ALA A 149 4.82 9.05 23.24
C ALA A 149 5.21 7.70 23.85
N ALA A 150 6.11 7.71 24.83
CA ALA A 150 6.50 6.50 25.55
C ALA A 150 5.37 5.91 26.40
N MET A 151 4.48 6.76 26.91
CA MET A 151 3.34 6.33 27.71
C MET A 151 2.03 6.98 27.25
N ALA A 152 0.91 6.31 27.51
CA ALA A 152 -0.40 6.94 27.41
C ALA A 152 -0.61 7.93 28.58
N THR A 153 -1.38 8.99 28.34
CA THR A 153 -1.76 9.93 29.40
C THR A 153 -2.65 9.25 30.43
N GLY A 154 -2.35 9.48 31.71
CA GLY A 154 -3.03 8.83 32.82
C GLY A 154 -2.52 7.43 33.15
N ALA A 155 -1.54 6.90 32.40
CA ALA A 155 -0.85 5.67 32.77
C ALA A 155 0.04 5.90 34.01
N PRO A 156 0.05 4.97 34.99
CA PRO A 156 0.92 5.06 36.15
C PRO A 156 2.40 4.97 35.75
N ALA A 157 3.21 5.96 36.11
CA ALA A 157 4.59 6.11 35.65
C ALA A 157 5.57 5.03 36.13
N THR A 158 5.21 4.23 37.13
CA THR A 158 6.10 3.24 37.77
C THR A 158 5.65 1.79 37.56
N ALA A 159 4.54 1.56 36.86
CA ALA A 159 4.06 0.21 36.57
C ALA A 159 4.55 -0.23 35.18
N PRO A 160 4.99 -1.49 35.01
CA PRO A 160 5.26 -2.00 33.68
C PRO A 160 4.00 -1.89 32.82
N THR A 161 4.15 -1.37 31.62
CA THR A 161 3.02 -1.17 30.71
C THR A 161 2.49 -2.54 30.29
N ALA A 162 1.21 -2.79 30.49
CA ALA A 162 0.56 -4.05 30.08
C ALA A 162 0.50 -4.22 28.55
N GLY A 163 0.80 -3.17 27.79
CA GLY A 163 0.83 -3.16 26.34
C GLY A 163 1.55 -1.93 25.78
N TYR A 164 1.46 -1.77 24.47
CA TYR A 164 2.09 -0.67 23.74
C TYR A 164 1.15 0.53 23.63
N VAL A 165 1.72 1.75 23.52
CA VAL A 165 0.92 2.98 23.40
C VAL A 165 0.23 3.09 22.04
N ALA A 166 0.90 2.65 20.96
CA ALA A 166 0.32 2.64 19.62
C ALA A 166 0.07 1.21 19.13
N GLU A 167 -1.14 0.97 18.64
CA GLU A 167 -1.50 -0.23 17.89
C GLU A 167 -2.00 0.18 16.50
N ASN A 168 -1.27 -0.15 15.45
CA ASN A 168 -1.60 0.23 14.08
C ASN A 168 -2.18 -0.99 13.37
N LEU A 169 -3.49 -0.97 13.12
CA LEU A 169 -4.19 -2.03 12.40
C LEU A 169 -4.35 -1.65 10.93
N LEU A 170 -3.58 -2.29 10.07
CA LEU A 170 -3.58 -2.11 8.63
C LEU A 170 -4.46 -3.16 7.98
N TYR A 171 -5.35 -2.73 7.09
CA TYR A 171 -6.30 -3.60 6.39
C TYR A 171 -6.78 -2.96 5.10
N VAL A 172 -7.32 -3.76 4.19
CA VAL A 172 -7.87 -3.27 2.92
C VAL A 172 -9.39 -3.18 3.02
N ALA A 173 -9.95 -2.06 2.56
CA ALA A 173 -11.39 -1.89 2.38
C ALA A 173 -11.70 -1.08 1.12
N ALA A 174 -12.92 -1.19 0.62
CA ALA A 174 -13.39 -0.32 -0.45
C ALA A 174 -13.67 1.09 0.09
N GLY A 175 -13.21 2.12 -0.63
CA GLY A 175 -13.63 3.50 -0.43
C GLY A 175 -15.11 3.72 -0.78
N ALA A 176 -15.61 4.93 -0.53
CA ALA A 176 -16.98 5.30 -0.88
C ALA A 176 -17.26 5.24 -2.41
N ASP A 177 -16.20 5.36 -3.20
CA ASP A 177 -16.17 5.22 -4.66
C ASP A 177 -16.04 3.76 -5.13
N GLY A 178 -16.02 2.80 -4.20
CA GLY A 178 -15.84 1.37 -4.49
C GLY A 178 -14.40 0.97 -4.82
N VAL A 179 -13.43 1.90 -4.78
CA VAL A 179 -12.02 1.57 -5.08
C VAL A 179 -11.36 1.00 -3.83
N PRO A 180 -10.77 -0.20 -3.89
CA PRO A 180 -10.00 -0.76 -2.77
C PRO A 180 -8.84 0.15 -2.37
N GLN A 181 -8.59 0.25 -1.07
CA GLN A 181 -7.51 1.05 -0.52
C GLN A 181 -6.98 0.44 0.78
N LEU A 182 -5.71 0.67 1.07
CA LEU A 182 -5.10 0.37 2.36
C LEU A 182 -5.54 1.43 3.36
N LEU A 183 -6.14 0.98 4.46
CA LEU A 183 -6.49 1.81 5.60
C LEU A 183 -5.58 1.48 6.77
N CYS A 184 -5.51 2.41 7.70
CA CYS A 184 -5.00 2.14 9.02
C CYS A 184 -5.95 2.65 10.08
N ARG A 185 -6.16 1.82 11.11
CA ARG A 185 -6.77 2.24 12.37
C ARG A 185 -5.68 2.42 13.43
N TYR A 186 -5.70 3.58 14.09
CA TYR A 186 -4.65 4.07 14.99
C TYR A 186 -5.26 4.81 16.19
N PRO A 187 -4.50 5.02 17.29
CA PRO A 187 -5.06 5.51 18.54
C PRO A 187 -5.65 6.91 18.37
N ALA A 188 -6.84 7.12 18.93
CA ALA A 188 -7.41 8.45 19.02
C ALA A 188 -6.59 9.32 19.98
N ARG A 189 -6.60 10.62 19.71
CA ARG A 189 -5.89 11.62 20.53
C ARG A 189 -6.86 12.65 21.07
N ARG A 190 -6.66 13.04 22.33
CA ARG A 190 -7.35 14.18 22.95
C ARG A 190 -6.28 15.18 23.38
N ASN A 191 -6.39 16.42 22.90
CA ASN A 191 -5.37 17.46 23.11
C ASN A 191 -3.95 17.03 22.70
N GLY A 192 -3.83 16.27 21.61
CA GLY A 192 -2.55 15.76 21.10
C GLY A 192 -2.00 14.52 21.81
N LEU A 193 -2.69 14.00 22.83
CA LEU A 193 -2.22 12.91 23.67
C LEU A 193 -3.07 11.64 23.50
N ILE A 194 -2.43 10.47 23.61
CA ILE A 194 -3.09 9.16 23.57
C ILE A 194 -3.52 8.79 24.99
N ASP A 195 -4.81 8.47 25.20
CA ASP A 195 -5.38 8.05 26.49
C ASP A 195 -5.79 6.57 26.53
N GLY A 196 -5.57 5.83 25.43
CA GLY A 196 -5.92 4.42 25.30
C GLY A 196 -7.42 4.12 25.15
N SER A 197 -8.29 5.14 25.06
CA SER A 197 -9.74 4.97 25.14
C SER A 197 -10.46 4.85 23.78
N GLY A 198 -9.77 5.07 22.67
CA GLY A 198 -10.42 5.14 21.36
C GLY A 198 -9.50 4.96 20.17
N TRP A 199 -10.13 4.72 19.02
CA TRP A 199 -9.48 4.42 17.75
C TRP A 199 -10.11 5.26 16.64
N THR A 200 -9.29 5.72 15.72
CA THR A 200 -9.72 6.40 14.49
C THR A 200 -9.15 5.68 13.28
N SER A 201 -9.72 5.89 12.09
CA SER A 201 -9.31 5.20 10.88
C SER A 201 -9.13 6.18 9.72
N GLY A 202 -8.06 5.99 8.95
CA GLY A 202 -7.74 6.82 7.79
C GLY A 202 -7.31 5.96 6.60
N ALA A 203 -7.56 6.48 5.39
CA ALA A 203 -7.05 5.89 4.16
C ALA A 203 -5.58 6.28 3.96
N LEU A 204 -4.74 5.31 3.64
CA LEU A 204 -3.30 5.50 3.40
C LEU A 204 -2.96 5.52 1.92
N VAL A 205 -3.39 4.48 1.19
CA VAL A 205 -3.03 4.27 -0.21
C VAL A 205 -4.22 3.69 -0.97
N ARG A 206 -4.69 4.44 -1.98
CA ARG A 206 -5.74 4.00 -2.90
C ARG A 206 -5.21 2.98 -3.91
N GLY A 207 -6.07 2.09 -4.38
CA GLY A 207 -5.76 1.11 -5.42
C GLY A 207 -5.11 -0.17 -4.91
N VAL A 208 -4.88 -0.33 -3.60
CA VAL A 208 -4.46 -1.61 -3.02
C VAL A 208 -5.66 -2.55 -3.00
N GLU A 209 -5.66 -3.54 -3.88
CA GLU A 209 -6.78 -4.48 -4.06
C GLU A 209 -6.63 -5.79 -3.29
N SER A 210 -5.39 -6.18 -2.98
CA SER A 210 -5.09 -7.32 -2.11
C SER A 210 -3.81 -7.05 -1.30
N LEU A 211 -3.83 -7.40 -0.02
CA LEU A 211 -2.68 -7.45 0.88
C LEU A 211 -2.55 -8.87 1.41
N GLN A 212 -1.40 -9.50 1.23
CA GLN A 212 -1.10 -10.83 1.79
C GLN A 212 0.11 -10.75 2.70
N LEU A 213 0.10 -11.53 3.77
CA LEU A 213 1.10 -11.51 4.81
C LEU A 213 1.53 -12.93 5.19
N ARG A 214 2.82 -13.11 5.41
CA ARG A 214 3.35 -14.27 6.10
C ARG A 214 4.32 -13.86 7.19
N TYR A 215 4.36 -14.62 8.27
CA TYR A 215 5.10 -14.28 9.47
C TYR A 215 6.22 -15.29 9.70
N GLY A 216 7.44 -14.78 9.78
CA GLY A 216 8.65 -15.55 10.02
C GLY A 216 8.79 -15.87 11.49
N LEU A 217 8.67 -17.14 11.84
CA LEU A 217 8.80 -17.65 13.21
C LEU A 217 10.25 -18.04 13.50
N ASP A 218 10.73 -17.67 14.68
CA ASP A 218 11.99 -18.09 15.28
C ASP A 218 11.70 -19.21 16.29
N LEU A 219 12.01 -20.45 15.92
CA LEU A 219 11.69 -21.64 16.71
C LEU A 219 12.85 -22.07 17.59
N ASP A 220 14.09 -21.74 17.21
CA ASP A 220 15.32 -22.06 17.93
C ASP A 220 15.94 -20.88 18.73
N GLN A 221 15.29 -19.71 18.66
CA GLN A 221 15.61 -18.49 19.40
C GLN A 221 16.94 -17.83 18.97
N ASP A 222 17.40 -18.06 17.74
CA ASP A 222 18.63 -17.46 17.21
C ASP A 222 18.44 -16.02 16.66
N GLY A 223 17.19 -15.53 16.64
CA GLY A 223 16.78 -14.23 16.13
C GLY A 223 16.55 -14.19 14.61
N ARG A 224 16.49 -15.34 13.94
CA ARG A 224 16.24 -15.50 12.51
C ARG A 224 14.95 -16.31 12.28
N PRO A 225 14.25 -16.07 11.17
CA PRO A 225 13.05 -16.86 10.86
C PRO A 225 13.43 -18.23 10.28
N ASP A 226 12.96 -19.31 10.90
CA ASP A 226 13.08 -20.69 10.40
C ASP A 226 12.09 -20.98 9.28
N ARG A 227 10.87 -20.47 9.43
CA ARG A 227 9.76 -20.67 8.49
C ARG A 227 8.78 -19.51 8.48
N PHE A 228 8.07 -19.37 7.37
CA PHE A 228 7.03 -18.36 7.17
C PHE A 228 5.64 -19.00 7.13
N GLU A 229 4.79 -18.59 8.06
CA GLU A 229 3.43 -19.13 8.24
C GLU A 229 2.37 -18.05 8.04
N THR A 230 1.15 -18.45 7.70
CA THR A 230 -0.02 -17.56 7.64
C THR A 230 -0.50 -17.20 9.05
N ALA A 231 -1.33 -16.17 9.20
CA ALA A 231 -1.84 -15.80 10.52
C ALA A 231 -2.69 -16.91 11.15
N SER A 232 -3.51 -17.60 10.34
CA SER A 232 -4.34 -18.71 10.79
C SER A 232 -3.50 -19.90 11.31
N ALA A 233 -2.38 -20.21 10.65
CA ALA A 233 -1.48 -21.27 11.09
C ALA A 233 -0.80 -20.94 12.44
N ILE A 234 -0.50 -19.66 12.70
CA ILE A 234 0.08 -19.20 13.96
C ILE A 234 -0.97 -19.13 15.08
N ALA A 235 -2.20 -18.71 14.77
CA ALA A 235 -3.26 -18.61 15.75
C ALA A 235 -3.78 -19.98 16.23
N ALA A 236 -3.68 -21.03 15.40
CA ALA A 236 -4.16 -22.38 15.72
C ALA A 236 -3.59 -22.98 17.03
N PRO A 237 -2.27 -22.93 17.32
CA PRO A 237 -1.71 -23.39 18.59
C PRO A 237 -1.91 -22.41 19.77
N GLY A 238 -2.41 -21.19 19.51
CA GLY A 238 -2.69 -20.16 20.53
C GLY A 238 -1.84 -18.88 20.38
N ASP A 239 -2.33 -17.79 20.96
CA ASP A 239 -1.79 -16.43 20.74
C ASP A 239 -0.33 -16.24 21.19
N ALA A 240 0.18 -17.09 22.09
CA ALA A 240 1.57 -17.06 22.53
C ALA A 240 2.57 -17.30 21.39
N ALA A 241 2.17 -18.01 20.33
CA ALA A 241 3.01 -18.27 19.17
C ALA A 241 3.44 -16.98 18.44
N TRP A 242 2.64 -15.91 18.54
CA TRP A 242 2.96 -14.61 17.96
C TRP A 242 4.20 -13.95 18.57
N GLN A 243 4.59 -14.31 19.80
CA GLN A 243 5.81 -13.80 20.43
C GLN A 243 7.08 -14.26 19.70
N ARG A 244 7.00 -15.35 18.92
CA ARG A 244 8.13 -15.90 18.16
C ARG A 244 8.30 -15.27 16.79
N VAL A 245 7.46 -14.30 16.42
CA VAL A 245 7.55 -13.66 15.10
C VAL A 245 8.71 -12.66 15.08
N VAL A 246 9.65 -12.86 14.17
CA VAL A 246 10.85 -12.02 14.00
C VAL A 246 10.93 -11.34 12.62
N ALA A 247 10.09 -11.74 11.67
CA ALA A 247 10.00 -11.13 10.35
C ALA A 247 8.59 -11.21 9.77
N VAL A 248 8.27 -10.34 8.81
CA VAL A 248 7.01 -10.36 8.05
C VAL A 248 7.31 -10.23 6.57
N GLN A 249 6.81 -11.16 5.77
CA GLN A 249 6.69 -11.02 4.33
C GLN A 249 5.40 -10.30 4.00
N ILE A 250 5.49 -9.37 3.06
CA ILE A 250 4.41 -8.53 2.59
C ILE A 250 4.29 -8.76 1.09
N ALA A 251 3.07 -8.95 0.60
CA ALA A 251 2.76 -8.83 -0.81
C ALA A 251 1.50 -7.97 -1.01
N LEU A 252 1.57 -7.05 -1.96
CA LEU A 252 0.53 -6.11 -2.30
C LEU A 252 0.21 -6.23 -3.78
N ALA A 253 -1.07 -6.37 -4.12
CA ALA A 253 -1.55 -6.12 -5.46
C ALA A 253 -2.11 -4.70 -5.55
N VAL A 254 -1.58 -3.91 -6.46
CA VAL A 254 -2.02 -2.54 -6.70
C VAL A 254 -2.56 -2.43 -8.11
N ARG A 255 -3.76 -1.86 -8.23
CA ARG A 255 -4.42 -1.56 -9.51
C ARG A 255 -4.36 -0.09 -9.87
N GLY A 256 -4.31 0.15 -11.18
CA GLY A 256 -4.52 1.46 -11.77
C GLY A 256 -5.99 1.86 -11.76
N ASP A 257 -6.25 3.08 -12.21
CA ASP A 257 -7.60 3.66 -12.22
C ASP A 257 -8.25 3.59 -13.61
N ARG A 258 -7.48 3.24 -14.67
CA ARG A 258 -7.93 3.28 -16.07
C ARG A 258 -8.45 1.93 -16.56
N PRO A 259 -9.76 1.77 -16.85
CA PRO A 259 -10.28 0.57 -17.49
C PRO A 259 -9.62 0.35 -18.85
N GLY A 260 -9.29 -0.90 -19.17
CA GLY A 260 -8.64 -1.29 -20.43
C GLY A 260 -7.15 -0.96 -20.50
N SER A 261 -6.52 -0.50 -19.41
CA SER A 261 -5.06 -0.37 -19.33
C SER A 261 -4.34 -1.69 -19.07
N ALA A 262 -5.07 -2.76 -18.72
CA ALA A 262 -4.53 -4.11 -18.61
C ALA A 262 -3.90 -4.52 -19.95
N THR A 263 -2.61 -4.84 -19.89
CA THR A 263 -1.94 -5.48 -21.03
C THR A 263 -2.28 -6.97 -20.97
N PRO A 264 -2.77 -7.58 -22.06
CA PRO A 264 -3.03 -9.02 -22.06
C PRO A 264 -1.70 -9.73 -21.78
N VAL A 265 -1.64 -10.42 -20.63
CA VAL A 265 -0.48 -11.23 -20.25
C VAL A 265 -0.45 -12.43 -21.19
N ARG A 266 0.26 -12.31 -22.32
CA ARG A 266 0.61 -13.47 -23.14
C ARG A 266 1.70 -14.23 -22.42
N GLY A 267 1.28 -15.33 -21.77
CA GLY A 267 2.08 -16.49 -21.39
C GLY A 267 3.53 -16.26 -20.97
N SER A 268 3.79 -16.56 -19.68
CA SER A 268 5.10 -16.94 -19.14
C SER A 268 6.15 -15.84 -19.05
N ALA A 269 6.12 -15.12 -17.93
CA ALA A 269 7.31 -15.03 -17.11
C ALA A 269 6.97 -15.78 -15.83
N THR A 270 7.82 -16.70 -15.39
CA THR A 270 7.90 -17.08 -13.98
C THR A 270 7.80 -15.80 -13.17
N ASP A 271 6.65 -15.55 -12.57
CA ASP A 271 6.49 -14.45 -11.63
C ASP A 271 7.36 -14.83 -10.43
N THR A 272 8.62 -14.42 -10.46
CA THR A 272 9.65 -14.83 -9.49
C THR A 272 9.28 -14.45 -8.07
N LEU A 273 8.26 -13.60 -7.91
CA LEU A 273 7.67 -13.23 -6.63
C LEU A 273 6.74 -14.33 -6.08
N SER A 274 6.05 -15.07 -6.95
CA SER A 274 5.02 -16.06 -6.59
C SER A 274 5.60 -17.47 -6.37
N LEU A 275 6.73 -17.57 -5.68
CA LEU A 275 7.30 -18.85 -5.24
C LEU A 275 6.46 -19.46 -4.10
N PRO A 276 6.27 -20.78 -4.04
CA PRO A 276 5.55 -21.40 -2.92
C PRO A 276 6.14 -21.01 -1.57
N GLY A 277 5.27 -20.69 -0.60
CA GLY A 277 5.68 -20.26 0.73
C GLY A 277 6.00 -18.77 0.85
N THR A 278 5.83 -17.97 -0.22
CA THR A 278 5.89 -16.51 -0.15
C THR A 278 4.51 -15.89 0.01
N ALA A 279 4.42 -14.72 0.65
CA ALA A 279 3.17 -13.95 0.70
C ALA A 279 2.63 -13.59 -0.70
N ALA A 280 3.50 -13.47 -1.71
CA ALA A 280 3.06 -13.17 -3.08
C ALA A 280 2.38 -14.37 -3.76
N ALA A 281 2.73 -15.60 -3.38
CA ALA A 281 2.03 -16.80 -3.85
C ALA A 281 0.60 -16.93 -3.29
N ASP A 282 0.29 -16.24 -2.18
CA ASP A 282 -1.06 -16.23 -1.59
C ASP A 282 -1.96 -15.16 -2.24
N LEU A 283 -1.44 -14.31 -3.12
CA LEU A 283 -2.25 -13.30 -3.80
C LEU A 283 -3.29 -13.96 -4.71
N PRO A 284 -4.57 -13.52 -4.68
CA PRO A 284 -5.55 -14.02 -5.62
C PRO A 284 -5.12 -13.70 -7.06
N PRO A 285 -5.43 -14.60 -8.01
CA PRO A 285 -5.16 -14.33 -9.42
C PRO A 285 -5.93 -13.08 -9.87
N ALA A 286 -5.35 -12.34 -10.81
CA ALA A 286 -6.05 -11.22 -11.42
C ALA A 286 -7.37 -11.72 -12.06
N THR A 287 -8.50 -11.11 -11.71
CA THR A 287 -9.80 -11.51 -12.26
C THR A 287 -9.87 -11.14 -13.75
N PRO A 288 -10.11 -12.10 -14.67
CA PRO A 288 -10.05 -11.83 -16.12
C PRO A 288 -11.24 -11.01 -16.70
N ALA A 289 -12.23 -10.63 -15.90
CA ALA A 289 -13.61 -10.52 -16.36
C ALA A 289 -14.09 -9.15 -16.88
N GLN A 290 -13.22 -8.15 -17.08
CA GLN A 290 -13.58 -6.91 -17.79
C GLN A 290 -12.32 -6.27 -18.34
N ALA A 291 -12.44 -5.25 -19.20
CA ALA A 291 -11.31 -4.45 -19.67
C ALA A 291 -10.51 -3.93 -18.47
N GLY A 292 -9.54 -4.73 -18.02
CA GLY A 292 -9.02 -4.67 -16.67
C GLY A 292 -8.24 -3.38 -16.47
N THR A 293 -8.21 -2.89 -15.24
CA THR A 293 -7.18 -1.92 -14.86
C THR A 293 -5.84 -2.64 -14.78
N ALA A 294 -4.76 -1.98 -15.19
CA ALA A 294 -3.41 -2.50 -15.00
C ALA A 294 -3.19 -2.85 -13.52
N ARG A 295 -2.52 -3.97 -13.26
CA ARG A 295 -2.23 -4.49 -11.93
C ARG A 295 -0.74 -4.78 -11.81
N ARG A 296 -0.14 -4.50 -10.66
CA ARG A 296 1.25 -4.84 -10.36
C ARG A 296 1.36 -5.35 -8.93
N VAL A 297 2.26 -6.31 -8.73
CA VAL A 297 2.57 -6.88 -7.42
C VAL A 297 3.83 -6.23 -6.87
N PHE A 298 3.80 -5.89 -5.59
CA PHE A 298 4.91 -5.37 -4.82
C PHE A 298 5.12 -6.28 -3.63
N ALA A 299 6.35 -6.69 -3.35
CA ALA A 299 6.64 -7.56 -2.22
C ALA A 299 7.91 -7.12 -1.48
N ALA A 300 7.94 -7.38 -0.18
CA ALA A 300 9.10 -7.14 0.67
C ALA A 300 9.12 -8.12 1.84
N THR A 301 10.30 -8.37 2.39
CA THR A 301 10.45 -9.04 3.69
C THR A 301 11.06 -8.05 4.67
N VAL A 302 10.44 -7.90 5.84
CA VAL A 302 10.85 -6.94 6.86
C VAL A 302 11.14 -7.69 8.14
N ARG A 303 12.38 -7.62 8.62
CA ARG A 303 12.76 -8.11 9.95
C ARG A 303 12.31 -7.13 11.01
N LEU A 304 11.71 -7.62 12.07
CA LEU A 304 11.33 -6.83 13.24
C LEU A 304 12.61 -6.47 14.02
N ARG A 305 12.76 -5.19 14.40
CA ARG A 305 13.99 -4.74 15.08
C ARG A 305 13.95 -4.99 16.58
N ASN A 306 12.76 -4.91 17.16
CA ASN A 306 12.54 -4.99 18.60
C ASN A 306 11.62 -6.19 18.93
N ALA A 307 11.76 -7.30 18.19
CA ALA A 307 11.03 -8.52 18.54
C ALA A 307 11.46 -8.96 19.96
N PRO A 308 10.51 -9.27 20.86
CA PRO A 308 10.84 -9.73 22.19
C PRO A 308 11.62 -11.04 22.07
N ARG A 309 12.88 -11.04 22.50
CA ARG A 309 13.66 -12.27 22.62
C ARG A 309 13.19 -12.94 23.90
N CYS A 310 12.65 -14.16 23.82
CA CYS A 310 12.49 -14.99 25.02
C CYS A 310 13.93 -15.32 25.51
N GLU A 311 14.52 -14.49 26.37
CA GLU A 311 15.74 -14.87 27.09
C GLU A 311 15.36 -15.89 28.15
N GLU A 312 15.67 -17.17 27.87
CA GLU A 312 15.79 -18.39 28.72
C GLU A 312 14.81 -18.69 29.88
N THR A 313 13.98 -17.77 30.38
CA THR A 313 13.09 -18.03 31.53
C THR A 313 11.78 -17.24 31.58
N LEU A 314 11.49 -16.35 30.63
CA LEU A 314 10.23 -15.58 30.65
C LEU A 314 9.52 -15.59 29.30
N CYS A 315 8.90 -16.74 29.03
CA CYS A 315 7.70 -16.97 28.25
C CYS A 315 6.92 -18.05 29.04
#